data_AF-A0A3L7PRP2-F1
#
_entry.id   AF-A0A3L7PRP2-F1
#
_cell.length_a   1.000
_cell.length_b   1.000
_cell.length_c   1.000
_cell.angle_alpha   90.00
_cell.angle_beta   90.00
_cell.angle_gamma   90.00
#
_symmetry.space_group_name_H-M   'P 1'
#
loop_
_entity.id
_entity.type
_entity.pdbx_description
1 polymer ?
#
loop_
_entity_poly.entity_id
_entity_poly.type
_entity_poly.pdbx_seq_one_letter_code
_entity_poly.pdbx_strand_id
1 'polypeptide(L)' 'MQEPLMMRALKPWALAFAVLAAWVATNRAIAADRPNLLIILADDLGYSDIGCQGSEIPTPNLDRLAKNGVRL' A
#
# COMPACT_ATOMS: atom_id res chain seq x y z
N MET A 1 -55.21 -1.03 -14.26
CA MET A 1 -54.53 -0.06 -15.15
C MET A 1 -53.27 -0.72 -15.66
N GLN A 2 -53.28 -1.21 -16.91
CA GLN A 2 -52.14 -1.90 -17.52
C GLN A 2 -51.12 -0.85 -17.95
N GLU A 3 -49.87 -0.94 -17.50
CA GLU A 3 -48.85 0.02 -17.92
C GLU A 3 -48.53 -0.10 -19.43
N PRO A 4 -48.34 1.04 -20.13
CA PRO A 4 -47.94 1.09 -21.53
C PRO A 4 -46.78 0.14 -21.86
N LEU A 5 -46.95 -0.67 -22.91
CA LEU A 5 -46.00 -1.70 -23.37
C LEU A 5 -44.56 -1.16 -23.50
N MET A 6 -44.42 0.12 -23.84
CA MET A 6 -43.15 0.84 -24.00
C MET A 6 -42.33 0.98 -22.71
N MET A 7 -42.97 0.99 -21.53
CA MET A 7 -42.27 1.09 -20.25
C MET A 7 -41.73 -0.26 -19.74
N ARG A 8 -42.24 -1.39 -20.23
CA ARG A 8 -41.74 -2.73 -19.88
C ARG A 8 -40.38 -3.02 -20.53
N ALA A 9 -40.11 -2.40 -21.69
CA ALA A 9 -38.84 -2.53 -22.39
C ALA A 9 -37.73 -1.65 -21.78
N LEU A 10 -38.05 -0.54 -21.11
CA LEU A 10 -37.07 0.42 -20.58
C LEU A 10 -36.53 0.07 -19.18
N LYS A 11 -37.38 -0.56 -18.34
CA LYS A 11 -37.06 -0.99 -16.97
C LYS A 11 -35.85 -1.95 -16.82
N PRO A 12 -35.64 -2.97 -17.68
CA PRO A 12 -34.50 -3.87 -17.53
C PRO A 12 -33.16 -3.19 -17.82
N TRP A 13 -33.13 -2.21 -18.74
CA TRP A 13 -31.92 -1.45 -19.06
C TRP A 13 -31.55 -0.48 -17.93
N ALA A 14 -32.54 0.16 -17.30
CA ALA A 14 -32.30 1.00 -16.12
C ALA A 14 -31.74 0.19 -14.95
N LEU A 15 -32.24 -1.03 -14.72
CA LEU A 15 -31.72 -1.93 -13.69
C LEU A 15 -30.31 -2.42 -14.03
N ALA A 16 -30.06 -2.84 -15.28
CA ALA A 16 -28.74 -3.26 -15.73
C ALA A 16 -27.72 -2.13 -15.60
N PHE A 17 -28.10 -0.89 -15.92
CA PHE A 17 -27.25 0.29 -15.75
C PHE A 17 -26.98 0.58 -14.27
N ALA A 18 -27.99 0.50 -13.40
CA ALA A 18 -27.80 0.67 -11.95
C ALA A 18 -26.89 -0.39 -11.35
N VAL A 19 -27.03 -1.65 -11.77
CA VAL A 19 -26.14 -2.76 -11.36
C VAL A 19 -24.72 -2.53 -11.86
N LEU A 20 -24.54 -2.12 -13.12
CA LEU A 20 -23.24 -1.83 -13.69
C LEU A 20 -22.56 -0.65 -12.97
N ALA A 21 -23.31 0.43 -12.70
CA ALA A 21 -22.82 1.60 -11.99
C ALA A 21 -22.41 1.26 -10.55
N ALA A 22 -23.20 0.44 -9.85
CA ALA A 22 -22.86 -0.06 -8.52
C ALA A 22 -21.59 -0.93 -8.56
N TRP A 23 -21.47 -1.80 -9.56
CA TRP A 23 -20.32 -2.67 -9.73
C TRP A 23 -19.03 -1.85 -9.95
N VAL A 24 -19.07 -0.85 -10.84
CA VAL A 24 -17.94 0.07 -11.07
C VAL A 24 -17.61 0.87 -9.81
N ALA A 25 -18.60 1.35 -9.05
CA ALA A 25 -18.38 2.11 -7.82
C ALA A 25 -17.70 1.30 -6.71
N THR A 26 -17.95 -0.03 -6.67
CA THR A 26 -17.34 -0.93 -5.68
C THR A 26 -15.97 -1.46 -6.08
N ASN A 27 -15.61 -1.39 -7.37
CA ASN A 27 -14.36 -1.95 -7.88
C ASN A 27 -13.22 -0.94 -7.73
N ARG A 28 -12.83 -0.66 -6.48
CA ARG A 28 -11.63 0.12 -6.19
C ARG A 28 -10.41 -0.78 -6.29
N ALA A 29 -9.57 -0.52 -7.28
CA ALA A 29 -8.24 -1.11 -7.33
C ALA A 29 -7.45 -0.64 -6.11
N ILE A 30 -7.17 -1.57 -5.19
CA ILE A 30 -6.17 -1.35 -4.14
C ILE A 30 -4.83 -1.44 -4.85
N ALA A 31 -4.22 -0.29 -5.13
CA ALA A 31 -2.82 -0.28 -5.51
C ALA A 31 -2.05 -0.93 -4.36
N ALA A 32 -1.42 -2.06 -4.62
CA ALA A 32 -0.60 -2.70 -3.61
C ALA A 32 0.52 -1.72 -3.24
N ASP A 33 0.62 -1.36 -1.97
CA ASP A 33 1.80 -0.67 -1.44
C ASP A 33 2.99 -1.59 -1.72
N ARG A 34 3.80 -1.23 -2.71
CA ARG A 34 5.02 -1.93 -3.09
C ARG A 34 6.19 -1.13 -2.53
N PRO A 35 6.56 -1.31 -1.26
CA PRO A 35 7.71 -0.61 -0.71
C PRO A 35 8.97 -1.01 -1.46
N ASN A 36 9.90 -0.07 -1.59
CA ASN A 36 11.24 -0.39 -2.07
C ASN A 36 11.99 -1.13 -0.96
N LEU A 37 12.63 -2.24 -1.31
CA LEU A 37 13.46 -3.03 -0.40
C LEU A 37 14.94 -2.76 -0.69
N LEU A 38 15.66 -2.24 0.29
CA LEU A 38 17.11 -2.04 0.24
C LEU A 38 17.76 -2.87 1.36
N ILE A 39 18.62 -3.80 0.97
CA ILE A 39 19.44 -4.60 1.90
C ILE A 39 20.87 -4.07 1.81
N ILE A 40 21.41 -3.63 2.94
CA ILE A 40 22.79 -3.20 3.07
C ILE A 40 23.51 -4.27 3.88
N LEU A 41 24.48 -4.93 3.27
CA LEU A 41 25.36 -5.89 3.94
C LEU A 41 26.74 -5.26 4.06
N ALA A 42 27.28 -5.25 5.27
CA ALA A 42 28.66 -4.88 5.54
C ALA A 42 29.44 -6.14 5.92
N ASP A 43 30.57 -6.36 5.25
CA ASP A 43 31.49 -7.46 5.55
C ASP A 43 32.42 -7.05 6.69
N ASP A 44 32.80 -8.00 7.55
CA ASP A 44 33.71 -7.82 8.70
C ASP A 44 33.37 -6.66 9.66
N LEU A 45 32.12 -6.17 9.68
CA LEU A 45 31.69 -5.10 10.58
C LEU A 45 31.43 -5.66 12.00
N GLY A 46 32.25 -5.25 12.96
CA GLY A 46 32.10 -5.62 14.36
C GLY A 46 30.98 -4.87 15.06
N TYR A 47 30.45 -5.47 16.14
CA TYR A 47 29.40 -4.84 16.96
C TYR A 47 29.86 -3.49 17.54
N SER A 48 31.12 -3.43 17.99
CA SER A 48 31.71 -2.25 18.62
C SER A 48 32.14 -1.16 17.63
N ASP A 49 31.93 -1.35 16.32
CA ASP A 49 32.31 -0.36 15.30
C ASP A 49 31.22 0.67 15.04
N ILE A 50 29.97 0.40 15.45
CA ILE A 50 28.81 1.25 15.17
C ILE A 50 28.51 2.17 16.36
N GLY A 51 28.36 3.47 16.10
CA GLY A 51 28.12 4.51 17.11
C GLY A 51 26.91 4.20 18.00
N CYS A 52 25.80 3.75 17.41
CA CYS A 52 24.61 3.38 18.19
C CYS A 52 24.84 2.21 19.17
N GLN A 53 25.89 1.41 18.96
CA GLN A 53 26.31 0.32 19.86
C GLN A 53 27.36 0.73 20.90
N GLY A 54 27.73 2.02 20.94
CA GLY A 54 28.71 2.56 21.88
C GLY A 54 30.12 2.72 21.31
N SER A 55 30.29 2.62 19.98
CA SER A 55 31.55 2.94 19.32
C SER A 55 31.93 4.42 19.47
N GLU A 56 33.22 4.71 19.51
CA GLU A 56 33.76 6.08 19.37
C GLU A 56 33.78 6.54 17.90
N ILE A 57 33.60 5.63 16.95
CA ILE A 57 33.56 5.94 15.51
C ILE A 57 32.21 6.58 15.18
N PRO A 58 32.18 7.79 14.60
CA PRO A 58 30.93 8.44 14.24
C PRO A 58 30.28 7.76 13.04
N THR A 59 29.11 7.15 13.25
CA THR A 59 28.30 6.52 12.19
C THR A 59 26.93 7.20 12.02
N PRO A 60 26.86 8.51 11.73
CA PRO A 60 25.63 9.30 11.86
C PRO A 60 24.46 8.81 10.99
N ASN A 61 24.74 8.18 9.84
CA ASN A 61 23.70 7.59 8.99
C ASN A 61 23.11 6.31 9.57
N LEU A 62 23.96 5.42 10.13
CA LEU A 62 23.50 4.20 10.80
C LEU A 62 22.78 4.53 12.10
N ASP A 63 23.27 5.53 12.85
CA ASP A 63 22.65 5.98 14.09
C ASP A 63 21.25 6.55 13.84
N ARG A 64 21.10 7.34 12.77
CA ARG A 64 19.79 7.85 12.33
C ARG A 64 18.87 6.71 11.88
N LEU A 65 19.39 5.71 11.18
CA LEU A 65 18.59 4.55 10.75
C LEU A 65 18.11 3.75 11.97
N ALA A 66 18.99 3.49 12.94
CA ALA A 66 18.65 2.79 14.18
C ALA A 66 17.63 3.56 15.02
N LYS A 67 17.76 4.89 15.14
CA LYS A 67 16.80 5.74 15.89
C LYS A 67 15.40 5.75 15.30
N ASN A 68 15.29 5.67 13.96
CA ASN A 68 14.00 5.72 13.25
C ASN A 68 13.50 4.32 12.83
N GLY A 69 14.18 3.27 13.28
CA GLY A 69 13.90 1.89 12.90
C GLY A 69 13.83 0.98 14.11
N VAL A 70 14.09 -0.30 13.84
CA VAL A 70 14.19 -1.34 14.88
C VAL A 70 15.65 -1.79 14.94
N ARG A 71 16.15 -2.03 16.16
CA ARG A 71 17.46 -2.60 16.43
C ARG A 71 17.31 -3.85 17.28
N LEU A 72 18.08 -4.88 16.95
CA LEU A 72 18.16 -6.15 17.68
C LEU A 72 19.19 -6.10 18.80
#